data_AF-A0A2V9UYE2-F1
#
_entry.id   AF-A0A2V9UYE2-F1
#
_cell.length_a   1.000
_cell.length_b   1.000
_cell.length_c   1.000
_cell.angle_alpha   90.00
_cell.angle_beta   90.00
_cell.angle_gamma   90.00
#
_symmetry.space_group_name_H-M   'P 1'
#
loop_
_entity.id
_entity.type
_entity.pdbx_description
1 polymer ?
#
loop_
_entity_poly.entity_id
_entity_poly.type
_entity_poly.pdbx_seq_one_letter_code
_entity_poly.pdbx_strand_id
1 'polypeptide(L)'
;MTCVELQQSLAEIEDGSGAEQRAHLETCPTCLALLAELNLIASSARDLSEANEPSPRVWNSIEIVLRTEGLIRPPRADRPHPASFAARWGFARWMVPAAAALLILVGIYVRQHSLASPENMATIPAQQPLQDAAAAGLNDDELLQEVADKTPATQAQYQDHLRRANEYIQDAKQDVQADPNDEEARRSLMEAYQQKAMLFDMAMDRSLP
;
A
#
# COMPACT_ATOMS: atom_id res chain seq x y z
N MET A 1 -31.74 19.75 -1.93
CA MET A 1 -31.71 18.28 -2.06
C MET A 1 -32.95 17.61 -1.51
N THR A 2 -33.17 16.37 -1.94
CA THR A 2 -34.14 15.42 -1.40
C THR A 2 -33.57 14.60 -0.24
N CYS A 3 -34.41 13.89 0.52
CA CYS A 3 -33.94 13.03 1.62
C CYS A 3 -33.00 11.91 1.13
N VAL A 4 -33.24 11.37 -0.06
CA VAL A 4 -32.42 10.29 -0.65
C VAL A 4 -31.05 10.82 -1.04
N GLU A 5 -31.00 12.00 -1.68
CA GLU A 5 -29.74 12.68 -2.02
C GLU A 5 -28.92 12.98 -0.76
N LEU A 6 -29.56 13.45 0.32
CA LEU A 6 -28.88 13.68 1.60
C LEU A 6 -28.30 12.37 2.16
N GLN A 7 -29.07 11.29 2.20
CA GLN A 7 -28.61 10.00 2.73
C GLN A 7 -27.44 9.44 1.93
N GLN A 8 -27.47 9.55 0.60
CA GLN A 8 -26.37 9.11 -0.26
C GLN A 8 -25.10 9.93 0.01
N SER A 9 -25.24 11.25 0.11
CA SER A 9 -24.12 12.15 0.43
C SER A 9 -23.56 11.98 1.85
N LEU A 10 -24.31 11.38 2.79
CA LEU A 10 -23.80 11.03 4.12
C LEU A 10 -23.05 9.69 4.15
N ALA A 11 -23.34 8.80 3.18
CA ALA A 11 -22.69 7.50 3.04
C ALA A 11 -21.36 7.60 2.27
N GLU A 12 -21.29 8.49 1.29
CA GLU A 12 -20.04 8.91 0.69
C GLU A 12 -19.31 9.79 1.72
N ILE A 13 -18.07 9.42 2.09
CA ILE A 13 -17.27 10.06 3.16
C ILE A 13 -16.78 11.44 2.68
N GLU A 14 -17.71 12.35 2.42
CA GLU A 14 -17.39 13.71 2.03
C GLU A 14 -17.18 14.55 3.29
N ASP A 15 -15.96 15.03 3.50
CA ASP A 15 -15.46 15.70 4.72
C ASP A 15 -16.09 17.10 4.99
N GLY A 16 -17.27 17.39 4.44
CA GLY A 16 -17.92 18.68 4.64
C GLY A 16 -19.43 18.59 4.48
N SER A 17 -20.15 19.05 5.52
CA SER A 17 -21.55 19.39 5.31
C SER A 17 -21.62 20.56 4.32
N GLY A 18 -22.14 20.34 3.12
CA GLY A 18 -22.46 21.37 2.15
C GLY A 18 -23.52 22.33 2.70
N ALA A 19 -23.57 23.55 2.17
CA ALA A 19 -24.59 24.54 2.57
C ALA A 19 -26.02 24.03 2.32
N GLU A 20 -26.20 23.26 1.24
CA GLU A 20 -27.48 22.64 0.93
C GLU A 20 -27.87 21.62 2.02
N GLN A 21 -26.92 20.81 2.52
CA GLN A 21 -27.20 19.73 3.49
C GLN A 21 -27.69 20.33 4.79
N ARG A 22 -27.06 21.43 5.23
CA ARG A 22 -27.52 22.20 6.40
C ARG A 22 -28.95 22.72 6.21
N ALA A 23 -29.27 23.29 5.05
CA ALA A 23 -30.61 23.79 4.77
C ALA A 23 -31.69 22.70 4.80
N HIS A 24 -31.37 21.49 4.30
CA HIS A 24 -32.29 20.35 4.38
C HIS A 24 -32.45 19.84 5.82
N LEU A 25 -31.37 19.77 6.60
CA LEU A 25 -31.42 19.33 8.00
C LEU A 25 -32.24 20.27 8.89
N GLU A 26 -32.22 21.58 8.62
CA GLU A 26 -33.07 22.56 9.32
C GLU A 26 -34.57 22.39 9.02
N THR A 27 -34.91 21.84 7.86
CA THR A 27 -36.30 21.75 7.39
C THR A 27 -36.89 20.34 7.48
N CYS A 28 -36.07 19.29 7.60
CA CYS A 28 -36.52 17.90 7.67
C CYS A 28 -36.14 17.24 9.01
N PRO A 29 -37.09 17.04 9.94
CA PRO A 29 -36.81 16.46 11.26
C PRO A 29 -36.41 14.98 11.19
N THR A 30 -36.86 14.24 10.17
CA THR A 30 -36.48 12.83 9.98
C THR A 30 -35.00 12.68 9.66
N CYS A 31 -34.49 13.52 8.76
CA CYS A 31 -33.07 13.53 8.42
C CYS A 31 -32.20 14.03 9.59
N LEU A 32 -32.72 14.97 10.38
CA LEU A 32 -32.04 15.42 11.61
C LEU A 32 -31.95 14.29 12.66
N ALA A 33 -33.00 13.51 12.84
CA ALA A 33 -33.00 12.35 13.74
C ALA A 33 -31.99 11.28 13.28
N LEU A 34 -31.97 10.96 11.97
CA LEU A 34 -30.99 10.05 11.39
C LEU A 34 -29.54 10.52 11.64
N LEU A 35 -29.26 11.82 11.44
CA LEU A 35 -27.94 12.37 11.70
C LEU A 35 -27.56 12.29 13.18
N ALA A 36 -28.52 12.46 14.10
CA ALA A 36 -28.29 12.28 15.53
C ALA A 36 -27.93 10.83 15.87
N GLU A 37 -28.60 9.86 15.26
CA GLU A 37 -28.28 8.43 15.42
C GLU A 37 -26.89 8.08 14.87
N LEU A 38 -26.54 8.57 13.67
CA LEU A 38 -25.21 8.36 13.09
C LEU A 38 -24.11 8.96 13.97
N ASN A 39 -24.32 10.15 14.52
CA ASN A 39 -23.38 10.76 15.47
C ASN A 39 -23.23 9.94 16.75
N LEU A 40 -24.32 9.34 17.25
CA LEU A 40 -24.28 8.46 18.41
C LEU A 40 -23.44 7.19 18.12
N ILE A 41 -23.63 6.57 16.95
CA ILE A 41 -22.81 5.42 16.51
C ILE A 41 -21.35 5.83 16.40
N ALA A 42 -21.04 6.94 15.74
CA ALA A 42 -19.67 7.43 15.57
C ALA A 42 -19.00 7.72 16.93
N SER A 43 -19.74 8.27 17.90
CA SER A 43 -19.22 8.50 19.24
C SER A 43 -18.95 7.21 20.02
N SER A 44 -19.88 6.25 19.99
CA SER A 44 -19.71 4.97 20.69
C SER A 44 -18.63 4.08 20.06
N ALA A 45 -18.42 4.18 18.74
CA ALA A 45 -17.32 3.53 18.05
C ALA A 45 -15.94 4.03 18.52
N ARG A 46 -15.80 5.31 18.89
CA ARG A 46 -14.54 5.83 19.48
C ARG A 46 -14.25 5.20 20.83
N ASP A 47 -15.26 5.06 21.68
CA ASP A 47 -15.09 4.41 22.99
C ASP A 47 -14.61 2.95 22.85
N LEU A 48 -15.02 2.26 21.77
CA LEU A 48 -14.55 0.91 21.44
C LEU A 48 -13.11 0.88 20.88
N SER A 49 -12.67 1.98 20.26
CA SER A 49 -11.32 2.07 19.67
C SER A 49 -10.24 2.17 20.75
N GLU A 50 -10.52 2.81 21.89
CA GLU A 50 -9.59 2.87 23.03
C GLU A 50 -9.32 1.48 23.62
N ALA A 51 -10.29 0.57 23.53
CA ALA A 51 -10.13 -0.82 23.96
C ALA A 51 -9.33 -1.68 22.97
N ASN A 52 -9.16 -1.25 21.72
CA ASN A 52 -8.53 -2.00 20.64
C ASN A 52 -7.38 -1.20 19.99
N GLU A 53 -6.51 -0.60 20.82
CA GLU A 53 -5.34 0.11 20.33
C GLU A 53 -4.36 -0.86 19.62
N PRO A 54 -3.89 -0.52 18.39
CA PRO A 54 -2.84 -1.29 17.72
C PRO A 54 -1.59 -1.42 18.60
N SER A 55 -0.87 -2.53 18.46
CA SER A 55 0.37 -2.71 19.22
C SER A 55 1.37 -1.56 18.95
N PRO A 56 2.20 -1.15 19.93
CA PRO A 56 3.18 -0.07 19.75
C PRO A 56 4.12 -0.24 18.56
N ARG A 57 4.34 -1.49 18.11
CA ARG A 57 5.15 -1.80 16.92
C ARG A 57 4.50 -1.29 15.63
N VAL A 58 3.17 -1.43 15.51
CA VAL A 58 2.41 -0.95 14.35
C VAL A 58 2.55 0.57 14.27
N TRP A 59 2.38 1.28 15.39
CA TRP A 59 2.57 2.72 15.44
C TRP A 59 3.98 3.16 15.06
N ASN A 60 5.00 2.46 15.54
CA ASN A 60 6.38 2.75 15.17
C ASN A 60 6.64 2.53 13.66
N SER A 61 6.07 1.47 13.08
CA SER A 61 6.20 1.21 11.63
C SER A 61 5.53 2.31 10.79
N ILE A 62 4.35 2.78 11.20
CA ILE A 62 3.65 3.90 10.55
C ILE A 62 4.48 5.18 10.66
N GLU A 63 5.05 5.45 11.84
CA GLU A 63 5.92 6.61 12.05
C GLU A 63 7.14 6.59 11.11
N ILE A 64 7.78 5.43 10.95
CA ILE A 64 8.92 5.28 10.04
C ILE A 64 8.50 5.58 8.61
N VAL A 65 7.40 4.98 8.13
CA VAL A 65 6.90 5.19 6.75
C VAL A 65 6.58 6.67 6.52
N LEU A 66 5.84 7.30 7.42
CA LEU A 66 5.48 8.72 7.31
C LEU A 66 6.70 9.67 7.37
N ARG A 67 7.78 9.27 8.06
CA ARG A 67 9.06 9.99 8.02
C ARG A 67 9.76 9.83 6.67
N THR A 68 9.73 8.62 6.08
CA THR A 68 10.32 8.38 4.76
C THR A 68 9.59 9.11 3.64
N GLU A 69 8.26 9.24 3.74
CA GLU A 69 7.43 10.02 2.82
C GLU A 69 7.56 11.53 3.04
N GLY A 70 8.23 11.96 4.11
CA GLY A 70 8.46 13.37 4.44
C GLY A 70 7.23 14.11 4.99
N LEU A 71 6.16 13.37 5.30
CA LEU A 71 4.93 13.87 5.93
C LEU A 71 5.17 14.23 7.40
N ILE A 72 5.99 13.45 8.09
CA ILE A 72 6.44 13.75 9.45
C ILE A 72 7.91 14.17 9.41
N ARG A 73 8.16 15.46 9.60
CA ARG A 73 9.52 15.97 9.80
C ARG A 73 9.86 15.86 11.28
N PRO A 74 11.05 15.37 11.66
CA PRO A 74 11.49 15.52 13.04
C PRO A 74 11.44 17.02 13.40
N PRO A 75 11.06 17.38 14.65
CA PRO A 75 11.24 18.74 15.11
C PRO A 75 12.68 19.12 14.80
N ARG A 76 12.87 20.25 14.09
CA ARG A 76 14.21 20.79 13.83
C ARG A 76 14.84 21.00 15.20
N ALA A 77 15.65 20.05 15.64
CA ALA A 77 16.60 20.31 16.70
C ALA A 77 17.46 21.46 16.15
N ASP A 78 17.36 22.62 16.79
CA ASP A 78 18.15 23.81 16.47
C ASP A 78 19.59 23.36 16.26
N ARG A 79 20.05 23.38 15.00
CA ARG A 79 21.44 23.10 14.70
C ARG A 79 22.25 24.25 15.31
N PRO A 80 23.10 24.01 16.32
CA PRO A 80 24.14 24.99 16.62
C PRO A 80 24.96 25.13 15.35
N HIS A 81 25.03 26.37 14.85
CA HIS A 81 25.77 26.70 13.65
C HIS A 81 27.25 26.34 13.91
N PRO A 82 27.92 25.51 13.10
CA PRO A 82 29.35 25.30 13.25
C PRO A 82 30.07 26.54 12.71
N ALA A 83 30.11 27.59 13.50
CA ALA A 83 31.01 28.71 13.32
C ALA A 83 32.43 28.25 13.67
N SER A 84 33.10 27.48 12.80
CA SER A 84 34.57 27.32 12.77
C SER A 84 35.05 26.18 11.84
N PHE A 85 34.71 26.23 10.54
CA PHE A 85 35.45 25.45 9.54
C PHE A 85 36.26 26.32 8.55
N ALA A 86 36.16 27.65 8.64
CA ALA A 86 36.87 28.58 7.74
C ALA A 86 38.36 28.80 8.10
N ALA A 87 38.82 28.38 9.28
CA ALA A 87 40.16 28.76 9.78
C ALA A 87 41.28 27.72 9.54
N ARG A 88 40.99 26.52 9.04
CA ARG A 88 42.01 25.42 8.97
C ARG A 88 42.21 24.79 7.60
N TRP A 89 41.90 25.51 6.52
CA TRP A 89 42.09 25.04 5.13
C TRP A 89 42.94 25.98 4.25
N GLY A 90 43.77 26.83 4.86
CA GLY A 90 44.66 27.76 4.14
C GLY A 90 45.82 27.11 3.38
N PHE A 91 46.20 25.87 3.70
CA PHE A 91 47.38 25.21 3.12
C PHE A 91 47.07 24.06 2.14
N ALA A 92 45.80 23.63 2.01
CA ALA A 92 45.41 22.50 1.15
C ALA A 92 44.87 22.93 -0.24
N ARG A 93 45.07 24.19 -0.63
CA ARG A 93 44.52 24.75 -1.88
C ARG A 93 45.32 24.41 -3.15
N TRP A 94 46.44 23.69 -3.01
CA TRP A 94 47.30 23.28 -4.14
C TRP A 94 47.28 21.77 -4.45
N MET A 95 46.51 20.96 -3.71
CA MET A 95 46.37 19.52 -3.92
C MET A 95 44.97 19.10 -4.42
N VAL A 96 44.21 20.02 -5.01
CA VAL A 96 42.87 19.75 -5.57
C VAL A 96 42.90 19.33 -7.06
N PRO A 97 43.74 19.89 -7.95
CA PRO A 97 43.63 19.56 -9.38
C PRO A 97 44.13 18.15 -9.73
N ALA A 98 45.05 17.58 -8.95
CA ALA A 98 45.60 16.23 -9.21
C ALA A 98 44.61 15.10 -8.86
N ALA A 99 43.85 15.23 -7.77
CA ALA A 99 42.87 14.24 -7.37
C ALA A 99 41.63 14.23 -8.28
N ALA A 100 41.21 15.40 -8.77
CA ALA A 100 40.09 15.53 -9.70
C ALA A 100 40.37 14.83 -11.04
N ALA A 101 41.58 14.93 -11.58
CA ALA A 101 41.96 14.26 -12.82
C ALA A 101 41.93 12.72 -12.68
N LEU A 102 42.36 12.19 -11.53
CA LEU A 102 42.36 10.76 -11.25
C LEU A 102 40.93 10.19 -11.15
N LEU A 103 40.01 10.92 -10.49
CA LEU A 103 38.60 10.52 -10.39
C LEU A 103 37.87 10.57 -11.75
N ILE A 104 38.19 11.53 -12.61
CA ILE A 104 37.64 11.60 -13.96
C ILE A 104 38.09 10.40 -14.79
N LEU A 105 39.36 10.00 -14.69
CA LEU A 105 39.93 8.89 -15.45
C LEU A 105 39.36 7.53 -14.99
N VAL A 106 39.17 7.34 -13.68
CA VAL A 106 38.49 6.16 -13.11
C VAL A 106 37.01 6.13 -13.49
N GLY A 107 36.32 7.28 -13.46
CA GLY A 107 34.92 7.38 -13.86
C GLY A 107 34.69 7.05 -15.34
N ILE A 108 35.60 7.47 -16.22
CA ILE A 108 35.56 7.10 -17.65
C ILE A 108 35.78 5.59 -17.84
N TYR A 109 36.71 4.98 -17.08
CA TYR A 109 36.98 3.55 -17.15
C TYR A 109 35.76 2.70 -16.73
N VAL A 110 35.13 3.02 -15.58
CA VAL A 110 33.94 2.27 -15.10
C VAL A 110 32.77 2.40 -16.08
N ARG A 111 32.56 3.58 -16.67
CA ARG A 111 31.49 3.78 -17.66
C ARG A 111 31.70 2.96 -18.94
N GLN A 112 32.95 2.74 -19.37
CA GLN A 112 33.25 1.88 -20.52
C GLN A 112 32.93 0.41 -20.22
N HIS A 113 33.17 -0.05 -18.98
CA HIS A 113 32.86 -1.41 -18.56
C HIS A 113 31.36 -1.67 -18.33
N SER A 114 30.56 -0.63 -18.06
CA SER A 114 29.10 -0.76 -17.86
C SER A 114 28.28 -0.74 -19.15
N LEU A 115 28.88 -0.57 -20.33
CA LEU A 115 28.15 -0.60 -21.62
C LEU A 115 27.96 -2.02 -22.18
N ALA A 116 28.31 -3.06 -21.43
CA ALA A 116 28.06 -4.46 -21.76
C ALA A 116 27.23 -5.15 -20.67
N SER A 117 25.98 -4.72 -20.49
CA SER A 117 24.92 -5.56 -19.92
C SER A 117 23.56 -4.93 -20.23
N PRO A 118 22.77 -5.50 -21.16
CA PRO A 118 21.36 -5.22 -21.26
C PRO A 118 20.60 -6.36 -20.59
N GLU A 119 20.11 -6.16 -19.37
CA GLU A 119 18.90 -6.87 -18.95
C GLU A 119 17.85 -5.85 -18.54
N ASN A 120 16.84 -5.81 -19.40
CA ASN A 120 15.58 -5.14 -19.21
C ASN A 120 14.89 -5.74 -17.98
N MET A 121 14.50 -4.89 -17.03
CA MET A 121 13.25 -5.09 -16.31
C MET A 121 12.51 -3.78 -16.27
N ALA A 122 11.37 -3.78 -16.93
CA ALA A 122 10.41 -2.70 -16.94
C ALA A 122 9.95 -2.42 -15.50
N THR A 123 10.09 -1.17 -15.10
CA THR A 123 9.41 -0.61 -13.93
C THR A 123 7.93 -0.51 -14.24
N ILE A 124 7.11 -1.37 -13.60
CA ILE A 124 5.67 -1.17 -13.52
C ILE A 124 5.43 -0.12 -12.42
N PRO A 125 4.60 0.91 -12.64
CA PRO A 125 4.30 1.89 -11.62
C PRO A 125 3.45 1.26 -10.51
N ALA A 126 3.90 1.43 -9.27
CA ALA A 126 3.14 1.07 -8.08
C ALA A 126 1.92 2.00 -7.95
N GLN A 127 0.72 1.42 -7.99
CA GLN A 127 -0.53 2.07 -7.60
C GLN A 127 -1.25 1.21 -6.55
N GLN A 128 -1.20 1.72 -5.32
CA GLN A 128 -2.28 1.76 -4.31
C GLN A 128 -2.79 0.44 -3.68
N PRO A 129 -3.40 0.56 -2.48
CA PRO A 129 -3.06 -0.27 -1.34
C PRO A 129 -3.85 -1.58 -1.28
N LEU A 130 -3.18 -2.56 -0.69
CA LEU A 130 -3.79 -3.72 -0.07
C LEU A 130 -4.93 -3.30 0.86
N GLN A 131 -6.14 -3.47 0.39
CA GLN A 131 -7.27 -3.83 1.23
C GLN A 131 -7.82 -5.13 0.66
N ASP A 132 -7.86 -6.15 1.53
CA ASP A 132 -8.71 -7.31 1.38
C ASP A 132 -8.37 -8.37 0.33
N ALA A 133 -7.11 -8.82 0.22
CA ALA A 133 -6.86 -10.13 -0.39
C ALA A 133 -7.37 -11.31 0.49
N ALA A 134 -7.74 -11.04 1.75
CA ALA A 134 -8.36 -12.00 2.65
C ALA A 134 -9.88 -11.80 2.83
N ALA A 135 -10.48 -10.77 2.22
CA ALA A 135 -11.92 -10.48 2.30
C ALA A 135 -12.58 -10.04 0.98
N ALA A 136 -11.84 -10.00 -0.14
CA ALA A 136 -12.44 -10.05 -1.47
C ALA A 136 -12.99 -11.47 -1.68
N GLY A 137 -14.29 -11.60 -1.95
CA GLY A 137 -15.00 -12.85 -2.21
C GLY A 137 -14.52 -13.58 -3.47
N LEU A 138 -13.23 -13.93 -3.54
CA LEU A 138 -12.62 -14.76 -4.56
C LEU A 138 -12.98 -16.21 -4.24
N ASN A 139 -14.22 -16.57 -4.54
CA ASN A 139 -14.70 -17.94 -4.42
C ASN A 139 -14.13 -18.76 -5.58
N ASP A 140 -13.40 -19.83 -5.27
CA ASP A 140 -12.85 -20.73 -6.29
C ASP A 140 -13.96 -21.31 -7.18
N ASP A 141 -15.13 -21.57 -6.59
CA ASP A 141 -16.32 -22.05 -7.31
C ASP A 141 -16.82 -21.03 -8.36
N GLU A 142 -16.75 -19.74 -8.05
CA GLU A 142 -17.16 -18.66 -8.96
C GLU A 142 -16.20 -18.55 -10.14
N LEU A 143 -14.89 -18.63 -9.90
CA LEU A 143 -13.90 -18.68 -10.98
C LEU A 143 -14.06 -19.91 -11.85
N LEU A 144 -14.32 -21.08 -11.24
CA LEU A 144 -14.54 -22.32 -11.97
C LEU A 144 -15.80 -22.29 -12.82
N GLN A 145 -16.82 -21.54 -12.39
CA GLN A 145 -18.04 -21.30 -13.16
C GLN A 145 -17.77 -20.35 -14.34
N GLU A 146 -16.98 -19.29 -14.16
CA GLU A 146 -16.59 -18.37 -15.23
C GLU A 146 -15.79 -19.07 -16.34
N VAL A 147 -14.89 -19.98 -15.98
CA VAL A 147 -14.10 -20.75 -16.96
C VAL A 147 -14.82 -22.00 -17.46
N ALA A 148 -16.02 -22.33 -16.97
CA ALA A 148 -16.75 -23.55 -17.34
C ALA A 148 -17.19 -23.56 -18.81
N ASP A 149 -17.43 -22.37 -19.39
CA ASP A 149 -17.79 -22.22 -20.80
C ASP A 149 -16.59 -22.39 -21.76
N LYS A 150 -15.37 -22.57 -21.21
CA LYS A 150 -14.14 -22.81 -21.98
C LYS A 150 -13.93 -24.30 -22.26
N THR A 151 -12.84 -24.63 -22.96
CA THR A 151 -12.53 -26.03 -23.26
C THR A 151 -12.24 -26.84 -21.98
N PRO A 152 -12.56 -28.15 -21.95
CA PRO A 152 -12.28 -29.00 -20.78
C PRO A 152 -10.80 -29.00 -20.37
N ALA A 153 -9.88 -28.84 -21.34
CA ALA A 153 -8.46 -28.76 -21.07
C ALA A 153 -8.07 -27.47 -20.33
N THR A 154 -8.68 -26.33 -20.69
CA THR A 154 -8.46 -25.05 -19.99
C THR A 154 -9.02 -25.08 -18.58
N GLN A 155 -10.22 -25.62 -18.40
CA GLN A 155 -10.83 -25.77 -17.09
C GLN A 155 -9.96 -26.61 -16.14
N ALA A 156 -9.41 -27.73 -16.63
CA ALA A 156 -8.51 -28.57 -15.84
C ALA A 156 -7.21 -27.83 -15.43
N GLN A 157 -6.68 -26.95 -16.28
CA GLN A 157 -5.52 -26.12 -15.95
C GLN A 157 -5.83 -25.13 -14.82
N TYR A 158 -6.98 -24.44 -14.88
CA TYR A 158 -7.38 -23.52 -13.80
C TYR A 158 -7.63 -24.26 -12.48
N GLN A 159 -8.27 -25.43 -12.50
CA GLN A 159 -8.45 -26.26 -11.31
C GLN A 159 -7.10 -26.65 -10.68
N ASP A 160 -6.14 -27.06 -11.50
CA ASP A 160 -4.80 -27.39 -11.02
C ASP A 160 -4.06 -26.18 -10.44
N HIS A 161 -4.15 -25.03 -11.11
CA HIS A 161 -3.53 -23.79 -10.64
C HIS A 161 -4.15 -23.30 -9.33
N LEU A 162 -5.47 -23.38 -9.19
CA LEU A 162 -6.19 -23.04 -7.96
C LEU A 162 -5.77 -23.96 -6.81
N ARG A 163 -5.72 -25.28 -7.06
CA ARG A 163 -5.27 -26.25 -6.05
C ARG A 163 -3.86 -25.92 -5.55
N ARG A 164 -2.91 -25.71 -6.46
CA ARG A 164 -1.52 -25.36 -6.10
C ARG A 164 -1.43 -24.04 -5.34
N ALA A 165 -2.17 -23.01 -5.78
CA ALA A 165 -2.19 -21.72 -5.08
C ALA A 165 -2.78 -21.85 -3.66
N ASN A 166 -3.84 -22.64 -3.49
CA ASN A 166 -4.45 -22.89 -2.19
C ASN A 166 -3.53 -23.67 -1.25
N GLU A 167 -2.86 -24.71 -1.75
CA GLU A 167 -1.84 -25.45 -1.00
C GLU A 167 -0.72 -24.50 -0.54
N TYR A 168 -0.19 -23.66 -1.44
CA TYR A 168 0.86 -22.70 -1.11
C TYR A 168 0.41 -21.64 -0.09
N ILE A 169 -0.81 -21.12 -0.20
CA ILE A 169 -1.39 -20.20 0.80
C ILE A 169 -1.51 -20.90 2.16
N GLN A 170 -1.92 -22.17 2.19
CA GLN A 170 -2.05 -22.92 3.44
C GLN A 170 -0.69 -23.13 4.11
N ASP A 171 0.32 -23.53 3.34
CA ASP A 171 1.68 -23.72 3.83
C ASP A 171 2.27 -22.40 4.35
N ALA A 172 2.16 -21.32 3.58
CA ALA A 172 2.65 -20.00 4.00
C ALA A 172 1.91 -19.47 5.25
N LYS A 173 0.61 -19.77 5.40
CA LYS A 173 -0.13 -19.46 6.63
C LYS A 173 0.41 -20.25 7.82
N GLN A 174 0.77 -21.51 7.62
CA GLN A 174 1.33 -22.34 8.67
C GLN A 174 2.70 -21.80 9.11
N ASP A 175 3.53 -21.36 8.18
CA ASP A 175 4.84 -20.75 8.48
C ASP A 175 4.67 -19.44 9.27
N VAL A 176 3.73 -18.58 8.87
CA VAL A 176 3.40 -17.34 9.61
C VAL A 176 2.80 -17.64 10.98
N GLN A 177 2.04 -18.73 11.16
CA GLN A 177 1.53 -19.13 12.46
C GLN A 177 2.62 -19.70 13.37
N ALA A 178 3.61 -20.40 12.81
CA ALA A 178 4.73 -20.96 13.55
C ALA A 178 5.68 -19.85 14.05
N ASP A 179 5.98 -18.85 13.21
CA ASP A 179 6.68 -17.64 13.62
C ASP A 179 6.06 -16.38 13.00
N PRO A 180 5.19 -15.68 13.74
CA PRO A 180 4.54 -14.45 13.25
C PRO A 180 5.50 -13.28 13.00
N ASN A 181 6.74 -13.33 13.49
CA ASN A 181 7.73 -12.27 13.28
C ASN A 181 8.72 -12.62 12.15
N ASP A 182 8.56 -13.78 11.50
CA ASP A 182 9.38 -14.13 10.35
C ASP A 182 8.95 -13.30 9.12
N GLU A 183 9.81 -12.34 8.76
CA GLU A 183 9.64 -11.47 7.60
C GLU A 183 9.62 -12.25 6.27
N GLU A 184 10.25 -13.42 6.20
CA GLU A 184 10.22 -14.27 5.01
C GLU A 184 8.90 -15.04 4.89
N ALA A 185 8.40 -15.62 5.99
CA ALA A 185 7.08 -16.25 6.02
C ALA A 185 5.95 -15.26 5.69
N ARG A 186 6.05 -14.02 6.18
CA ARG A 186 5.06 -12.97 5.85
C ARG A 186 5.14 -12.56 4.39
N ARG A 187 6.34 -12.51 3.81
CA ARG A 187 6.52 -12.23 2.38
C ARG A 187 6.00 -13.36 1.52
N SER A 188 6.26 -14.62 1.86
CA SER A 188 5.77 -15.78 1.11
C SER A 188 4.24 -15.83 1.12
N LEU A 189 3.60 -15.52 2.25
CA LEU A 189 2.14 -15.45 2.33
C LEU A 189 1.57 -14.35 1.42
N MET A 190 2.20 -13.18 1.41
CA MET A 190 1.81 -12.07 0.52
C MET A 190 1.96 -12.45 -0.95
N GLU A 191 3.05 -13.11 -1.32
CA GLU A 191 3.28 -13.60 -2.69
C GLU A 191 2.22 -14.65 -3.08
N ALA A 192 1.90 -15.58 -2.18
CA ALA A 192 0.89 -16.61 -2.42
C ALA A 192 -0.49 -15.99 -2.76
N TYR A 193 -0.87 -14.94 -2.03
CA TYR A 193 -2.09 -14.20 -2.32
C TYR A 193 -2.05 -13.47 -3.66
N GLN A 194 -0.92 -12.83 -4.00
CA GLN A 194 -0.75 -12.15 -5.29
C GLN A 194 -0.85 -13.14 -6.46
N GLN A 195 -0.23 -14.32 -6.34
CA GLN A 195 -0.31 -15.36 -7.36
C GLN A 195 -1.75 -15.83 -7.58
N LYS A 196 -2.53 -16.01 -6.51
CA LYS A 196 -3.96 -16.37 -6.62
C LYS A 196 -4.75 -15.25 -7.28
N ALA A 197 -4.54 -13.98 -6.91
CA ALA A 197 -5.21 -12.84 -7.53
C ALA A 197 -4.94 -12.75 -9.04
N MET A 198 -3.69 -12.98 -9.46
CA MET A 198 -3.32 -13.00 -10.88
C MET A 198 -4.03 -14.12 -11.66
N LEU A 199 -4.28 -15.27 -11.03
CA LEU A 199 -5.05 -16.35 -11.65
C LEU A 199 -6.51 -15.93 -11.92
N PHE A 200 -7.11 -15.19 -10.98
CA PHE A 200 -8.45 -14.63 -11.13
C PHE A 200 -8.52 -13.56 -12.22
N ASP A 201 -7.55 -12.64 -12.23
CA ASP A 201 -7.44 -11.61 -13.26
C ASP A 201 -7.35 -12.23 -14.66
N MET A 202 -6.48 -13.23 -14.82
CA MET A 202 -6.33 -13.96 -16.09
C MET A 202 -7.59 -14.71 -16.52
N ALA A 203 -8.43 -15.15 -15.57
CA ALA A 203 -9.72 -15.77 -15.88
C ALA A 203 -10.72 -14.74 -16.41
N MET A 204 -10.79 -13.57 -15.76
CA MET A 204 -11.71 -12.48 -16.09
C MET A 204 -11.34 -11.76 -17.40
N ASP A 205 -10.05 -11.46 -17.62
CA ASP A 205 -9.58 -10.83 -18.86
C ASP A 205 -9.91 -11.66 -20.11
N ARG A 206 -9.95 -12.98 -19.96
CA ARG A 206 -10.26 -13.93 -21.05
C ARG A 206 -11.76 -14.24 -21.14
N SER A 207 -12.58 -13.76 -20.22
CA SER A 207 -14.02 -13.95 -20.25
C SER A 207 -14.78 -12.77 -20.87
N LEU A 208 -14.12 -11.63 -21.06
CA LEU A 208 -14.64 -10.52 -21.85
C LEU A 208 -14.78 -10.93 -23.36
N PRO A 209 -15.94 -10.67 -23.99
CA PRO A 209 -16.23 -11.04 -25.39
C PRO A 209 -15.49 -10.21 -26.44
#